data_AF-A0A838FPM5-F1
#
_entry.id   AF-A0A838FPM5-F1
#
_cell.length_a   1.000
_cell.length_b   1.000
_cell.length_c   1.000
_cell.angle_alpha   90.00
_cell.angle_beta   90.00
_cell.angle_gamma   90.00
#
_symmetry.space_group_name_H-M   'P 1'
#
loop_
_entity.id
_entity.type
_entity.pdbx_description
1 polymer ?
#
loop_
_entity_poly.entity_id
_entity_poly.type
_entity_poly.pdbx_seq_one_letter_code
_entity_poly.pdbx_strand_id
1 'polypeptide(L)'
;HVHSDYLNNISIGICLVGDFNRDQPTRAQLAATEELIRYLRERCGKADGRTIGVRPHKEMNPPRWATDCPGDAFPYAWFRRF
;
A
#
# COMPACT_ATOMS: atom_id res chain seq x y z
N HIS A 1 4.00 0.84 10.00
CA HIS A 1 2.90 1.77 10.31
C HIS A 1 3.24 3.14 9.74
N VAL A 2 2.22 3.93 9.38
CA VAL A 2 2.42 5.33 8.97
C VAL A 2 2.61 6.20 10.21
N HIS A 3 3.18 7.40 10.05
CA HIS A 3 3.43 8.29 11.18
C HIS A 3 2.15 8.90 11.77
N SER A 4 1.08 9.04 10.98
CA SER A 4 -0.18 9.65 11.42
C SER A 4 -1.04 8.65 12.19
N ASP A 5 -1.32 8.93 13.46
CA ASP A 5 -2.26 8.14 14.28
C ASP A 5 -3.67 8.11 13.69
N TYR A 6 -4.13 9.21 13.10
CA TYR A 6 -5.41 9.24 12.41
C TYR A 6 -5.43 8.22 11.26
N LEU A 7 -4.42 8.26 10.38
CA LEU A 7 -4.33 7.29 9.28
C LEU A 7 -4.18 5.85 9.78
N ASN A 8 -3.45 5.62 10.87
CA ASN A 8 -3.36 4.29 11.49
C ASN A 8 -4.74 3.78 11.98
N ASN A 9 -5.69 4.66 12.30
CA ASN A 9 -7.04 4.29 12.73
C ASN A 9 -8.05 4.12 11.58
N ILE A 10 -7.79 4.72 10.41
CA ILE A 10 -8.74 4.71 9.28
C ILE A 10 -8.21 3.98 8.04
N SER A 11 -7.02 3.38 8.10
CA SER A 11 -6.40 2.68 6.98
C SER A 11 -5.85 1.31 7.40
N ILE A 12 -5.64 0.44 6.42
CA ILE A 12 -5.03 -0.88 6.60
C ILE A 12 -3.65 -0.86 5.95
N GLY A 13 -2.61 -1.10 6.75
CA GLY A 13 -1.25 -1.28 6.25
C GLY A 13 -1.03 -2.71 5.77
N ILE A 14 -0.69 -2.89 4.49
CA ILE A 14 -0.29 -4.18 3.93
C ILE A 14 1.23 -4.16 3.71
N CYS A 15 1.95 -5.08 4.34
CA CYS A 15 3.40 -5.19 4.25
C CYS A 15 3.80 -6.46 3.49
N LEU A 16 4.67 -6.32 2.49
CA LEU A 16 5.28 -7.44 1.79
C LEU A 16 6.68 -7.67 2.36
N VAL A 17 7.02 -8.93 2.67
CA VAL A 17 8.34 -9.30 3.18
C VAL A 17 9.39 -9.21 2.05
N GLY A 18 10.37 -8.34 2.22
CA GLY A 18 11.48 -8.14 1.30
C GLY A 18 12.14 -6.76 1.46
N ASP A 19 13.33 -6.57 0.89
CA ASP A 19 13.97 -5.27 0.71
C ASP A 19 13.81 -4.84 -0.75
N PHE A 20 12.72 -4.12 -1.04
CA PHE A 20 12.44 -3.67 -2.41
C PHE A 20 13.13 -2.38 -2.82
N ASN A 21 14.18 -1.95 -2.09
CA ASN A 21 15.17 -1.06 -2.65
C ASN A 21 16.19 -1.82 -3.51
N ARG A 22 16.34 -3.13 -3.29
CA ARG A 22 17.30 -4.00 -3.99
C ARG A 22 16.64 -4.86 -5.06
N ASP A 23 15.55 -5.52 -4.67
CA ASP A 23 14.88 -6.52 -5.51
C ASP A 23 13.41 -6.13 -5.77
N GLN A 24 12.76 -6.79 -6.73
CA GLN A 24 11.32 -6.66 -6.91
C GLN A 24 10.55 -7.70 -6.09
N PRO A 25 9.32 -7.38 -5.64
CA PRO A 25 8.43 -8.40 -5.09
C PRO A 25 8.18 -9.49 -6.13
N THR A 26 8.07 -10.72 -5.67
CA THR A 26 7.75 -11.85 -6.55
C THR A 26 6.36 -11.67 -7.18
N ARG A 27 6.14 -12.30 -8.34
CA ARG A 27 4.83 -12.31 -8.99
C ARG A 27 3.73 -12.86 -8.07
N ALA A 28 4.04 -13.87 -7.26
CA ALA A 28 3.11 -14.45 -6.31
C ALA A 28 2.74 -13.46 -5.19
N GLN A 29 3.69 -12.70 -4.66
CA GLN A 29 3.41 -11.64 -3.66
C GLN A 29 2.51 -10.56 -4.23
N LEU A 30 2.75 -10.09 -5.47
CA LEU A 30 1.89 -9.10 -6.11
C LEU A 30 0.47 -9.64 -6.37
N ALA A 31 0.35 -10.89 -6.83
CA ALA A 31 -0.95 -11.52 -7.08
C ALA A 31 -1.77 -11.68 -5.78
N ALA A 32 -1.15 -12.23 -4.73
CA ALA A 32 -1.81 -12.38 -3.44
C ALA A 32 -2.21 -11.03 -2.82
N THR A 33 -1.37 -10.01 -2.99
CA THR A 33 -1.67 -8.65 -2.52
C THR A 33 -2.85 -8.05 -3.28
N GLU A 34 -2.92 -8.26 -4.60
CA GLU A 34 -4.04 -7.80 -5.41
C GLU A 34 -5.36 -8.48 -4.99
N GLU A 35 -5.35 -9.80 -4.76
CA GLU A 35 -6.51 -10.52 -4.27
C GLU A 35 -6.97 -10.00 -2.90
N LEU A 36 -6.02 -9.78 -1.98
CA LEU A 36 -6.31 -9.19 -0.67
C LEU A 36 -6.93 -7.80 -0.78
N ILE A 37 -6.40 -6.93 -1.64
CA ILE A 37 -6.96 -5.58 -1.87
C ILE A 37 -8.39 -5.66 -2.39
N ARG A 38 -8.66 -6.56 -3.36
CA ARG A 38 -10.02 -6.76 -3.91
C ARG A 38 -10.98 -7.23 -2.83
N TYR A 39 -10.58 -8.23 -2.05
CA TYR A 39 -11.35 -8.73 -0.92
C TYR A 39 -11.66 -7.62 0.10
N LEU A 40 -10.67 -6.82 0.49
CA LEU A 40 -10.86 -5.73 1.45
C LEU A 40 -11.79 -4.63 0.91
N ARG A 41 -11.69 -4.28 -0.38
CA ARG A 41 -12.61 -3.33 -1.02
C ARG A 41 -14.05 -3.84 -1.02
N GLU A 42 -14.27 -5.13 -1.27
CA GLU A 42 -15.60 -5.74 -1.20
C GLU A 42 -16.12 -5.76 0.24
N ARG A 43 -15.30 -6.22 1.19
CA ARG A 43 -15.66 -6.37 2.60
C ARG A 43 -15.95 -5.03 3.28
N CYS A 44 -15.15 -4.00 3.01
CA CYS A 44 -15.25 -2.69 3.63
C CYS A 44 -16.14 -1.71 2.83
N GLY A 45 -16.46 -2.04 1.58
CA GLY A 45 -17.26 -1.21 0.70
C GLY A 45 -16.57 0.11 0.32
N LYS A 46 -17.27 1.22 0.50
CA LYS A 46 -16.81 2.55 0.12
C LYS A 46 -16.35 3.34 1.34
N ALA A 47 -15.25 4.08 1.20
CA ALA A 47 -14.84 5.11 2.14
C ALA A 47 -15.26 6.47 1.58
N ASP A 48 -16.00 7.27 2.37
CA ASP A 48 -16.51 8.59 1.97
C ASP A 48 -17.21 8.60 0.60
N GLY A 49 -18.01 7.56 0.33
CA GLY A 49 -18.76 7.40 -0.93
C GLY A 49 -17.90 7.03 -2.15
N ARG A 50 -16.60 6.78 -1.96
CA ARG A 50 -15.63 6.43 -3.02
C ARG A 50 -15.04 5.04 -2.80
N THR A 51 -14.51 4.45 -3.87
CA THR A 51 -13.69 3.24 -3.76
C THR A 51 -12.48 3.53 -2.87
N ILE A 52 -12.17 2.62 -1.95
CA ILE A 52 -11.03 2.75 -1.04
C ILE A 52 -9.73 2.82 -1.87
N GLY A 53 -8.97 3.92 -1.72
CA GLY A 53 -7.72 4.14 -2.46
C GLY A 53 -6.57 3.25 -1.96
N VAL A 54 -5.62 2.94 -2.85
CA VAL A 54 -4.39 2.22 -2.51
C VAL A 54 -3.21 3.14 -2.81
N ARG A 55 -2.32 3.33 -1.83
CA ARG A 55 -1.18 4.26 -1.92
C ARG A 55 0.09 3.60 -1.37
N PRO A 56 1.27 3.85 -1.96
CA PRO A 56 2.54 3.42 -1.38
C PRO A 56 2.82 4.18 -0.08
N HIS A 57 3.55 3.54 0.85
CA HIS A 57 3.85 4.14 2.16
C HIS A 57 4.61 5.47 2.03
N LYS A 58 5.50 5.64 1.05
CA LYS A 58 6.24 6.90 0.83
C LYS A 58 5.35 8.10 0.50
N GLU A 59 4.12 7.88 0.01
CA GLU A 59 3.16 8.96 -0.26
C GLU A 59 2.31 9.33 0.96
N MET A 60 2.35 8.54 2.04
CA MET A 60 1.44 8.71 3.19
C MET A 60 2.03 9.53 4.34
N ASN A 61 3.35 9.62 4.45
CA ASN A 61 4.01 10.40 5.48
C ASN A 61 4.38 11.80 4.96
N PRO A 62 4.29 12.86 5.79
CA PRO A 62 4.73 14.18 5.38
C PRO A 62 6.27 14.23 5.21
N PRO A 63 6.82 15.21 4.48
CA PRO A 63 8.23 15.22 4.08
C PRO A 63 9.24 15.08 5.22
N ARG A 64 8.93 15.59 6.41
CA ARG A 64 9.79 15.47 7.61
C ARG A 64 9.90 14.05 8.18
N TRP A 65 9.05 13.12 7.73
CA TRP A 65 9.09 11.69 8.06
C TRP A 65 9.03 10.83 6.80
N ALA A 66 9.79 11.23 5.78
CA ALA A 66 9.94 10.47 4.55
C ALA A 66 10.39 9.03 4.84
N THR A 67 9.98 8.12 3.96
CA THR A 67 10.35 6.71 4.01
C THR A 67 10.56 6.18 2.60
N ASP A 68 11.51 5.27 2.44
CA ASP A 68 11.76 4.62 1.15
C ASP A 68 10.70 3.54 0.85
N CYS A 69 9.99 3.07 1.87
CA CYS A 69 8.95 2.04 1.76
C CYS A 69 7.85 2.45 0.75
N PRO A 70 7.43 1.57 -0.18
CA PRO A 70 7.70 0.13 -0.24
C PRO A 70 9.05 -0.26 -0.82
N GLY A 71 9.89 0.69 -1.24
CA GLY A 71 11.21 0.48 -1.84
C GLY A 71 11.26 1.09 -3.24
N ASP A 72 12.43 1.56 -3.67
CA ASP A 72 12.60 2.24 -4.96
C ASP A 72 12.53 1.29 -6.17
N ALA A 73 12.89 0.02 -5.99
CA ALA A 73 12.73 -1.01 -7.03
C ALA A 73 11.30 -1.57 -7.09
N PHE A 74 10.41 -1.23 -6.15
CA PHE A 74 9.02 -1.67 -6.19
C PHE A 74 8.35 -1.18 -7.49
N PRO A 75 7.52 -2.01 -8.17
CA PRO A 75 6.92 -1.61 -9.44
C PRO A 75 5.79 -0.59 -9.23
N TYR A 76 6.08 0.71 -9.06
CA TYR A 76 5.07 1.75 -8.78
C TYR A 76 3.93 1.82 -9.81
N ALA A 77 4.22 1.45 -11.06
CA ALA A 77 3.22 1.28 -12.11
C ALA A 77 2.08 0.32 -11.73
N TRP A 78 2.35 -0.67 -10.88
CA TRP A 78 1.38 -1.65 -10.39
C TRP A 78 0.24 -1.01 -9.59
N PHE A 79 0.49 0.10 -8.88
CA PHE A 79 -0.55 0.80 -8.12
C PHE A 79 -1.65 1.38 -9.02
N ARG A 80 -1.40 1.62 -10.32
CA ARG A 80 -2.41 2.11 -11.28
C ARG A 80 -3.56 1.12 -11.55
N ARG A 81 -3.49 -0.09 -10.99
CA ARG A 81 -4.57 -1.10 -11.03
C ARG A 81 -5.73 -0.77 -10.07
N PHE A 82 -5.51 0.16 -9.14
CA PHE A 82 -6.42 0.48 -8.04
C PHE A 82 -6.89 1.93 -8.07
#